data_AF-A0A4R6VSV3-F1
#
_entry.id   AF-A0A4R6VSV3-F1
#
_cell.length_a   1.000
_cell.length_b   1.000
_cell.length_c   1.000
_cell.angle_alpha   90.00
_cell.angle_beta   90.00
_cell.angle_gamma   90.00
#
_symmetry.space_group_name_H-M   'P 1'
#
loop_
_entity.id
_entity.type
_entity.pdbx_description
1 polymer ?
#
loop_
_entity_poly.entity_id
_entity_poly.type
_entity_poly.pdbx_seq_one_letter_code
_entity_poly.pdbx_strand_id
1 'polypeptide(L)'
;MTRIIQWVLVGWFLMLAVWMFLSPMTWYQITPGVKEMGPFNMHFVMDLGLVFFASAAAMAYGLYRQDKTAIVCGAFWPVLHAIFHIFIWFQRGVPFDLIAFSNLFGIQLPAWAALFLAFKHPTRRVQHA
;
A
#
# COMPACT_ATOMS: atom_id res chain seq x y z
N MET A 1 1.42 10.58 18.13
CA MET A 1 0.32 9.88 17.42
C MET A 1 0.66 9.58 15.95
N THR A 2 1.11 10.55 15.15
CA THR A 2 1.45 10.35 13.72
C THR A 2 2.46 9.23 13.46
N ARG A 3 3.55 9.13 14.23
CA ARG A 3 4.54 8.04 14.08
C ARG A 3 3.95 6.65 14.32
N ILE A 4 3.01 6.51 15.25
CA ILE A 4 2.36 5.21 15.52
C ILE A 4 1.55 4.79 14.30
N ILE A 5 0.78 5.72 13.71
CA ILE A 5 -0.01 5.44 12.50
C ILE A 5 0.92 5.09 11.32
N GLN A 6 2.05 5.76 11.17
CA GLN A 6 3.03 5.41 10.12
C GLN A 6 3.57 3.99 10.29
N TRP A 7 3.88 3.55 11.51
CA TRP A 7 4.29 2.17 11.78
C TRP A 7 3.16 1.16 11.58
N VAL A 8 1.90 1.52 11.88
CA VAL A 8 0.73 0.70 11.55
C VAL A 8 0.61 0.52 10.03
N LEU A 9 0.83 1.56 9.23
CA LEU A 9 0.82 1.47 7.77
C LEU A 9 1.96 0.60 7.23
N VAL A 10 3.16 0.71 7.81
CA VAL A 10 4.27 -0.22 7.51
C VAL A 10 3.86 -1.66 7.79
N GLY A 11 3.26 -1.92 8.96
CA GLY A 11 2.77 -3.24 9.34
C GLY A 11 1.70 -3.77 8.38
N TRP A 12 0.77 -2.89 7.96
CA TRP A 12 -0.25 -3.22 6.98
C TRP A 12 0.35 -3.65 5.63
N PHE A 13 1.27 -2.86 5.07
CA PHE A 13 1.94 -3.20 3.81
C PHE A 13 2.79 -4.46 3.93
N LEU A 14 3.48 -4.66 5.06
CA LEU A 14 4.26 -5.86 5.30
C LEU A 14 3.37 -7.11 5.42
N MET A 15 2.22 -7.01 6.08
CA MET A 15 1.25 -8.09 6.17
C MET A 15 0.73 -8.51 4.79
N LEU A 16 0.37 -7.54 3.95
CA LEU A 16 -0.03 -7.81 2.56
C LEU A 16 1.09 -8.49 1.76
N ALA A 17 2.31 -7.98 1.90
CA ALA A 17 3.48 -8.53 1.24
C ALA A 17 3.71 -10.01 1.59
N VAL A 18 3.72 -10.31 2.90
CA VAL A 18 3.91 -11.68 3.40
C VAL A 18 2.79 -12.60 2.94
N TRP A 19 1.54 -12.14 3.00
CA TRP A 19 0.39 -12.95 2.61
C TRP A 19 0.39 -13.28 1.11
N MET A 20 0.58 -12.28 0.25
CA MET A 20 0.64 -12.47 -1.20
C MET A 20 1.82 -13.34 -1.62
N PHE A 21 2.96 -13.25 -0.93
CA PHE A 21 4.14 -14.04 -1.26
C PHE A 21 4.05 -15.48 -0.77
N LEU A 22 3.62 -15.72 0.48
CA LEU A 22 3.60 -17.06 1.08
C LEU A 22 2.32 -17.85 0.76
N SER A 23 1.20 -17.18 0.49
CA SER A 23 -0.09 -17.82 0.21
C SER A 23 -0.85 -17.10 -0.92
N PRO A 24 -0.28 -17.03 -2.15
CA PRO A 24 -0.84 -16.26 -3.26
C PRO A 24 -2.22 -16.76 -3.69
N MET A 25 -2.45 -18.08 -3.68
CA MET A 25 -3.73 -18.67 -4.08
C MET A 25 -4.84 -18.29 -3.09
N THR A 26 -4.58 -18.39 -1.79
CA THR A 26 -5.56 -18.02 -0.76
C THR A 26 -5.88 -16.53 -0.83
N TRP A 27 -4.87 -15.67 -0.99
CA TRP A 27 -5.08 -14.24 -1.20
C TRP A 27 -5.98 -13.96 -2.41
N TYR A 28 -5.69 -14.59 -3.57
CA TYR A 28 -6.51 -14.47 -4.78
C TYR A 28 -7.95 -14.94 -4.56
N GLN A 29 -8.13 -16.01 -3.78
CA GLN A 29 -9.44 -16.61 -3.58
C GLN A 29 -10.37 -15.80 -2.69
N ILE A 30 -9.83 -15.08 -1.69
CA ILE A 30 -10.65 -14.43 -0.66
C ILE A 30 -10.65 -12.90 -0.76
N THR A 31 -9.73 -12.30 -1.52
CA THR A 31 -9.70 -10.84 -1.71
C THR A 31 -10.83 -10.39 -2.65
N PRO A 32 -11.79 -9.58 -2.17
CA PRO A 32 -12.93 -9.17 -2.99
C PRO A 32 -12.51 -8.44 -4.27
N GLY A 33 -13.09 -8.83 -5.40
CA GLY A 33 -12.87 -8.19 -6.71
C GLY A 33 -11.63 -8.65 -7.48
N VAL A 34 -10.71 -9.42 -6.87
CA VAL A 34 -9.51 -9.89 -7.57
C VAL A 34 -9.84 -10.90 -8.67
N LYS A 35 -10.77 -11.82 -8.42
CA LYS A 35 -11.22 -12.81 -9.42
C LYS A 35 -11.87 -12.18 -10.66
N GLU A 36 -12.48 -11.01 -10.50
CA GLU A 36 -13.12 -10.27 -11.59
C GLU A 36 -12.09 -9.66 -12.55
N MET A 37 -10.80 -9.61 -12.17
CA MET A 37 -9.71 -9.07 -13.00
C MET A 37 -9.06 -10.13 -13.91
N GLY A 38 -9.45 -11.39 -13.79
CA GLY A 38 -8.95 -12.48 -14.64
C GLY A 38 -8.46 -13.71 -13.87
N PRO A 39 -7.95 -14.73 -14.59
CA PRO A 39 -7.50 -15.99 -14.00
C PRO A 39 -6.29 -15.80 -13.08
N PHE A 40 -6.13 -16.72 -12.12
CA PHE A 40 -5.00 -16.71 -11.20
C PHE A 40 -3.65 -16.77 -11.94
N ASN A 41 -2.76 -15.85 -11.59
CA ASN A 41 -1.36 -15.86 -12.00
C ASN A 41 -0.47 -15.74 -10.76
N MET A 42 0.23 -16.83 -10.42
CA MET A 42 1.07 -16.90 -9.21
C MET A 42 2.20 -15.87 -9.23
N HIS A 43 2.88 -15.71 -10.36
CA HIS A 43 4.00 -14.79 -10.50
C HIS A 43 3.53 -13.34 -10.24
N PHE A 44 2.42 -12.95 -10.86
CA PHE A 44 1.82 -11.64 -10.64
C PHE A 44 1.46 -11.36 -9.18
N VAL A 45 0.83 -12.31 -8.48
CA VAL A 45 0.50 -12.13 -7.05
C VAL A 45 1.77 -12.00 -6.20
N MET A 46 2.80 -12.81 -6.48
CA MET A 46 4.07 -12.71 -5.74
C MET A 46 4.79 -11.39 -5.99
N ASP A 47 4.76 -10.87 -7.22
CA ASP A 47 5.32 -9.54 -7.55
C ASP A 47 4.58 -8.41 -6.84
N LEU A 48 3.24 -8.50 -6.71
CA LEU A 48 2.47 -7.59 -5.86
C LEU A 48 2.96 -7.65 -4.41
N GLY A 49 3.24 -8.86 -3.90
CA GLY A 49 3.84 -9.04 -2.59
C GLY A 49 5.20 -8.34 -2.45
N LEU A 50 6.09 -8.51 -3.44
CA LEU A 50 7.43 -7.90 -3.43
C LEU A 50 7.39 -6.37 -3.46
N VAL A 51 6.47 -5.76 -4.21
CA VAL A 51 6.38 -4.30 -4.25
C VAL A 51 5.75 -3.73 -2.98
N PHE A 52 4.78 -4.41 -2.35
CA PHE A 52 4.32 -4.05 -1.01
C PHE A 52 5.44 -4.19 0.04
N PHE A 53 6.30 -5.20 -0.09
CA PHE A 53 7.49 -5.34 0.76
C PHE A 53 8.45 -4.17 0.56
N ALA A 54 8.75 -3.81 -0.69
CA ALA A 54 9.61 -2.67 -1.01
C ALA A 54 9.05 -1.35 -0.41
N SER A 55 7.74 -1.13 -0.53
CA SER A 55 7.04 -0.01 0.10
C SER A 55 7.17 -0.01 1.62
N ALA A 56 6.91 -1.15 2.27
CA ALA A 56 7.04 -1.29 3.72
C ALA A 56 8.48 -1.05 4.19
N ALA A 57 9.47 -1.62 3.49
CA ALA A 57 10.89 -1.49 3.80
C ALA A 57 11.38 -0.04 3.65
N ALA A 58 11.05 0.64 2.56
CA ALA A 58 11.42 2.03 2.34
C ALA A 58 10.78 2.96 3.38
N MET A 59 9.49 2.76 3.70
CA MET A 59 8.82 3.52 4.76
C MET A 59 9.44 3.25 6.13
N ALA A 60 9.67 1.99 6.50
CA ALA A 60 10.30 1.61 7.76
C ALA A 60 11.69 2.24 7.90
N TYR A 61 12.51 2.16 6.84
CA TYR A 61 13.82 2.78 6.78
C TYR A 61 13.73 4.30 6.97
N GLY A 62 12.80 4.96 6.27
CA GLY A 62 12.58 6.40 6.41
C GLY A 62 12.14 6.80 7.82
N LEU A 63 11.26 6.03 8.45
CA LEU A 63 10.86 6.25 9.85
C LEU A 63 12.02 6.04 10.83
N TYR A 64 12.86 5.04 10.59
CA TYR A 64 14.04 4.78 11.43
C TYR A 64 15.09 5.89 11.29
N ARG A 65 15.40 6.30 10.05
CA ARG A 65 16.43 7.32 9.74
C ARG A 65 15.94 8.76 9.83
N GLN A 66 14.65 8.98 10.05
CA GLN A 66 14.02 10.31 9.96
C GLN A 66 14.23 10.95 8.56
N ASP A 67 14.15 10.10 7.54
CA ASP A 67 14.31 10.47 6.13
C ASP A 67 12.93 10.53 5.47
N LYS A 68 12.44 11.76 5.28
CA LYS A 68 11.17 12.03 4.61
C LYS A 68 11.13 11.49 3.19
N THR A 69 12.24 11.58 2.44
CA THR A 69 12.31 11.15 1.04
C THR A 69 12.08 9.65 0.96
N ALA A 70 12.73 8.86 1.81
CA ALA A 70 12.50 7.42 1.87
C ALA A 70 11.04 7.05 2.20
N ILE A 71 10.39 7.78 3.12
CA ILE A 71 8.95 7.56 3.42
C ILE A 71 8.08 7.86 2.20
N VAL A 72 8.35 8.97 1.48
CA VAL A 72 7.63 9.33 0.26
C VAL A 72 7.82 8.28 -0.83
N CYS A 73 9.05 7.81 -1.05
CA CYS A 73 9.34 6.74 -2.00
C CYS A 73 8.59 5.46 -1.64
N GLY A 74 8.54 5.08 -0.36
CA GLY A 74 7.81 3.90 0.08
C GLY A 74 6.28 4.03 -0.09
N ALA A 75 5.72 5.23 0.07
CA ALA A 75 4.30 5.49 -0.16
C ALA A 75 3.91 5.60 -1.65
N PHE A 76 4.88 5.70 -2.56
CA PHE A 76 4.64 6.03 -3.97
C PHE A 76 3.84 4.94 -4.71
N TRP A 77 4.28 3.68 -4.63
CA TRP A 77 3.58 2.59 -5.32
C TRP A 77 2.14 2.36 -4.80
N PRO A 78 1.85 2.35 -3.48
CA PRO A 78 0.49 2.26 -2.96
C PRO A 78 -0.42 3.37 -3.50
N VAL A 79 0.10 4.59 -3.68
CA VAL A 79 -0.66 5.71 -4.24
C VAL A 79 -0.94 5.50 -5.72
N LEU A 80 0.05 5.11 -6.51
CA LEU A 80 -0.17 4.79 -7.93
C LEU A 80 -1.20 3.66 -8.10
N HIS A 81 -1.11 2.63 -7.25
CA HIS A 81 -2.05 1.53 -7.22
C HIS A 81 -3.46 2.00 -6.82
N ALA A 82 -3.57 2.85 -5.79
CA ALA A 82 -4.84 3.45 -5.39
C ALA A 82 -5.49 4.28 -6.50
N ILE A 83 -4.71 5.06 -7.26
CA ILE A 83 -5.18 5.79 -8.44
C ILE A 83 -5.72 4.82 -9.51
N PHE A 84 -5.01 3.71 -9.77
CA PHE A 84 -5.48 2.69 -10.71
C PHE A 84 -6.81 2.06 -10.27
N HIS A 85 -7.01 1.86 -8.97
CA HIS A 85 -8.28 1.37 -8.44
C HIS A 85 -9.43 2.40 -8.54
N ILE A 86 -9.14 3.70 -8.51
CA ILE A 86 -10.14 4.74 -8.84
C ILE A 86 -10.57 4.60 -10.30
N PHE A 87 -9.62 4.42 -11.22
CA PHE A 87 -9.92 4.18 -12.63
C PHE A 87 -10.81 2.94 -12.83
N ILE A 88 -10.49 1.81 -12.17
CA ILE A 88 -11.34 0.60 -12.20
C ILE A 88 -12.73 0.87 -11.64
N TRP A 89 -12.86 1.66 -10.56
CA TRP A 89 -14.16 1.98 -9.97
C TRP A 89 -15.06 2.76 -10.96
N PHE A 90 -14.49 3.70 -11.72
CA PHE A 90 -15.21 4.37 -12.81
C PHE A 90 -15.59 3.41 -13.93
N GLN A 91 -14.68 2.52 -14.34
CA GLN A 91 -14.99 1.51 -15.38
C GLN A 91 -16.12 0.55 -14.97
N ARG A 92 -16.28 0.30 -13.67
CA ARG A 92 -17.35 -0.51 -13.11
C ARG A 92 -18.68 0.24 -12.92
N GLY A 93 -18.75 1.52 -13.25
CA GLY A 93 -19.96 2.34 -13.10
C GLY A 93 -20.20 2.89 -11.69
N VAL A 94 -19.14 3.09 -10.90
CA VAL A 94 -19.19 3.70 -9.55
C VAL A 94 -20.12 2.93 -8.57
N PRO A 95 -20.01 1.60 -8.45
CA PRO A 95 -20.89 0.83 -7.56
C PRO A 95 -20.60 1.09 -6.08
N PHE A 96 -21.62 0.88 -5.24
CA PHE A 96 -21.53 0.87 -3.77
C PHE A 96 -21.69 -0.55 -3.24
N ASP A 97 -20.74 -1.43 -3.59
CA ASP A 97 -20.76 -2.86 -3.26
C ASP A 97 -19.60 -3.26 -2.33
N LEU A 98 -19.53 -4.56 -2.00
CA LEU A 98 -18.47 -5.12 -1.15
C LEU A 98 -17.07 -4.89 -1.75
N ILE A 99 -16.94 -4.91 -3.08
CA ILE A 99 -15.67 -4.68 -3.77
C ILE A 99 -15.26 -3.21 -3.56
N ALA A 100 -16.18 -2.26 -3.77
CA ALA A 100 -15.93 -0.84 -3.54
C ALA A 100 -15.55 -0.56 -2.08
N PHE A 101 -16.23 -1.20 -1.12
CA PHE A 101 -15.89 -1.11 0.30
C PHE A 101 -14.49 -1.68 0.59
N SER A 102 -14.19 -2.89 0.11
CA SER A 102 -12.86 -3.50 0.25
C SER A 102 -11.76 -2.64 -0.38
N ASN A 103 -12.03 -2.00 -1.52
CA ASN A 103 -11.11 -1.07 -2.18
C ASN A 103 -10.86 0.18 -1.32
N LEU A 104 -11.92 0.78 -0.78
CA LEU A 104 -11.80 1.96 0.07
C LEU A 104 -10.91 1.69 1.28
N PHE A 105 -11.15 0.61 2.02
CA PHE A 105 -10.44 0.32 3.27
C PHE A 105 -9.10 -0.39 3.06
N GLY A 106 -9.02 -1.31 2.10
CA GLY A 106 -7.81 -2.11 1.86
C GLY A 106 -6.76 -1.40 1.01
N ILE A 107 -7.17 -0.44 0.17
CA ILE A 107 -6.30 0.18 -0.83
C ILE A 107 -6.28 1.70 -0.67
N GLN A 108 -7.42 2.37 -0.75
CA GLN A 108 -7.47 3.84 -0.79
C GLN A 108 -7.00 4.47 0.51
N LEU A 109 -7.66 4.17 1.63
CA LEU A 109 -7.35 4.75 2.93
C LEU A 109 -5.86 4.58 3.34
N PRO A 110 -5.27 3.38 3.30
CA PRO A 110 -3.87 3.21 3.70
C PRO A 110 -2.89 3.92 2.75
N ALA A 111 -3.14 3.93 1.44
CA ALA A 111 -2.27 4.61 0.48
C ALA A 111 -2.26 6.13 0.68
N TRP A 112 -3.43 6.76 0.74
CA TRP A 112 -3.54 8.21 0.93
C TRP A 112 -3.06 8.64 2.32
N ALA A 113 -3.33 7.83 3.36
CA ALA A 113 -2.80 8.07 4.70
C ALA A 113 -1.27 8.01 4.73
N ALA A 114 -0.66 7.03 4.04
CA ALA A 114 0.80 6.91 3.95
C ALA A 114 1.41 8.16 3.31
N LEU A 115 0.87 8.63 2.19
CA LEU A 115 1.35 9.83 1.52
C LEU A 115 1.18 11.09 2.37
N PHE A 116 -0.01 11.29 2.93
CA PHE A 116 -0.30 12.45 3.79
C PHE A 116 0.65 12.51 4.99
N LEU A 117 0.86 11.38 5.66
CA LEU A 117 1.75 11.31 6.81
C LEU A 117 3.23 11.42 6.41
N ALA A 118 3.63 10.95 5.23
CA ALA A 118 4.96 11.18 4.68
C ALA A 118 5.24 12.68 4.52
N PHE A 119 4.29 13.45 3.97
CA PHE A 119 4.45 14.90 3.82
C PHE A 119 4.49 15.64 5.15
N LYS A 120 3.76 15.15 6.16
CA LYS A 120 3.78 15.66 7.54
C LYS A 120 5.02 15.24 8.33
N HIS A 121 5.84 14.32 7.82
CA HIS A 121 7.05 13.89 8.52
C HIS A 121 8.07 15.03 8.58
N PRO A 122 8.62 15.36 9.75
CA PRO A 122 9.64 16.39 9.87
C PRO A 122 10.89 15.98 9.10
N THR A 123 11.46 16.91 8.32
CA THR A 123 12.77 16.70 7.72
C THR A 123 13.83 16.88 8.79
N ARG A 124 14.80 15.97 8.86
CA ARG A 124 15.99 16.16 9.67
C ARG A 124 16.70 17.42 9.16
N ARG A 125 16.77 18.50 9.96
CA ARG A 125 17.68 19.62 9.64
C ARG A 125 19.09 19.05 9.66
N VAL A 126 19.76 19.08 8.51
CA VAL A 126 21.21 18.93 8.48
C VAL A 126 21.75 20.12 9.25
N GLN A 127 22.25 19.88 10.47
CA GLN A 127 23.09 20.87 11.14
C GLN A 127 24.39 20.88 10.35
N HIS A 128 24.59 21.93 9.54
CA HIS A 128 25.91 22.24 9.02
C HIS A 128 26.76 22.62 10.23
N ALA A 129 27.73 21.77 10.55
CA ALA A 129 28.80 22.07 11.51
C ALA A 129 29.86 22.94 10.82
#